data_AF-A0AAV9RFM5-F1
#
_entry.id   AF-A0AAV9RFM5-F1
#
_cell.length_a   1.000
_cell.length_b   1.000
_cell.length_c   1.000
_cell.angle_alpha   90.00
_cell.angle_beta   90.00
_cell.angle_gamma   90.00
#
_symmetry.space_group_name_H-M   'P 1'
#
loop_
_entity.id
_entity.type
_entity.pdbx_description
1 polymer ?
#
loop_
_entity_poly.entity_id
_entity_poly.type
_entity_poly.pdbx_seq_one_letter_code
_entity_poly.pdbx_strand_id
1 'polypeptide(L)'
;MLHDPKDPSFPPTLSVLSPLQTPGYPLKTADELGPNVCLVTDFRLKGDDVVLNVRGGPVNVSTDDAVLSKNNTYYFAAFSNETIYSCGMNGTIGNNEADDACGNIYPEKAKLNFYLLLMNGVRVVFTKALAFSTVLTIRGLLF
;
A
#
# COMPACT_ATOMS: atom_id res chain seq x y z
N MET A 1 -1.74 -40.45 -15.73
CA MET A 1 -1.58 -39.25 -16.56
C MET A 1 -0.69 -38.32 -15.77
N LEU A 2 0.49 -38.07 -16.32
CA LEU A 2 1.66 -37.49 -15.66
C LEU A 2 1.39 -36.00 -15.37
N HIS A 3 1.57 -35.58 -14.12
CA HIS A 3 1.53 -34.16 -13.77
C HIS A 3 2.62 -33.42 -14.55
N ASP A 4 2.19 -32.41 -15.31
CA ASP A 4 3.04 -31.44 -15.98
C ASP A 4 4.05 -30.84 -14.98
N PRO A 5 5.35 -30.80 -15.30
CA PRO A 5 6.31 -30.08 -14.47
C PRO A 5 5.98 -28.60 -14.62
N LYS A 6 5.47 -28.00 -13.53
CA LYS A 6 5.33 -26.56 -13.37
C LYS A 6 6.65 -25.91 -13.80
N ASP A 7 6.65 -25.38 -15.03
CA ASP A 7 7.74 -24.60 -15.62
C ASP A 7 8.25 -23.61 -14.56
N PRO A 8 9.56 -23.29 -14.48
CA PRO A 8 10.02 -22.31 -13.51
C PRO A 8 9.30 -21.00 -13.81
N SER A 9 8.28 -20.73 -13.00
CA SER A 9 7.39 -19.60 -13.12
C SER A 9 8.22 -18.37 -12.83
N PHE A 10 8.77 -17.75 -13.89
CA PHE A 10 9.38 -16.45 -13.79
C PHE A 10 8.28 -15.47 -13.41
N PRO A 11 8.34 -14.88 -12.20
CA PRO A 11 7.29 -13.99 -11.75
C PRO A 11 7.26 -12.76 -12.65
N PRO A 12 6.07 -12.33 -13.12
CA PRO A 12 5.93 -11.06 -13.80
C PRO A 12 6.37 -9.91 -12.91
N THR A 13 6.81 -8.80 -13.51
CA THR A 13 6.94 -7.53 -12.80
C THR A 13 5.66 -6.73 -13.00
N LEU A 14 5.08 -6.22 -11.90
CA LEU A 14 3.87 -5.40 -11.94
C LEU A 14 4.16 -4.02 -11.35
N SER A 15 3.66 -2.98 -11.99
CA SER A 15 3.77 -1.60 -11.51
C SER A 15 2.49 -0.84 -11.79
N VAL A 16 1.98 -0.14 -10.78
CA VAL A 16 0.82 0.75 -10.96
C VAL A 16 1.34 2.15 -11.29
N LEU A 17 1.04 2.60 -12.50
CA LEU A 17 1.45 3.89 -13.02
C LEU A 17 0.31 4.90 -12.85
N SER A 18 0.65 6.04 -12.26
CA SER A 18 -0.26 7.19 -12.24
C SER A 18 -0.10 8.02 -13.51
N PRO A 19 -1.19 8.57 -14.06
CA PRO A 19 -1.14 9.46 -15.21
C PRO A 19 -0.38 10.76 -14.89
N LEU A 20 0.17 11.35 -15.95
CA LEU A 20 0.92 12.60 -15.87
C LEU A 20 -0.02 13.76 -15.49
N GLN A 21 0.26 14.43 -14.36
CA GLN A 21 -0.51 15.59 -13.95
C GLN A 21 -0.27 16.77 -14.91
N THR A 22 -1.34 17.40 -15.38
CA THR A 22 -1.23 18.65 -16.15
C THR A 22 -1.05 19.82 -15.18
N PRO A 23 -0.03 20.68 -15.36
CA PRO A 23 0.19 21.82 -14.49
C PRO A 23 -0.97 22.82 -14.63
N GLY A 24 -1.68 23.09 -13.54
CA GLY A 24 -2.76 24.08 -13.49
C GLY A 24 -4.12 23.56 -12.99
N TYR A 25 -4.27 22.24 -12.83
CA TYR A 25 -5.46 21.65 -12.21
C TYR A 25 -5.16 21.28 -10.74
N PRO A 26 -5.74 21.98 -9.75
CA PRO A 26 -5.63 21.57 -8.36
C PRO A 26 -6.46 20.30 -8.16
N LEU A 27 -5.80 19.15 -8.17
CA LEU A 27 -6.38 17.86 -7.82
C LEU A 27 -6.87 17.90 -6.37
N LYS A 28 -8.18 17.73 -6.17
CA LYS A 28 -8.82 17.73 -4.84
C LYS A 28 -8.74 16.37 -4.18
N THR A 29 -8.69 15.29 -4.96
CA THR A 29 -8.69 13.91 -4.47
C THR A 29 -7.89 12.99 -5.41
N ALA A 30 -7.32 11.91 -4.86
CA ALA A 30 -6.56 10.91 -5.64
C ALA A 30 -7.38 10.27 -6.78
N ASP A 31 -8.71 10.18 -6.61
CA ASP A 31 -9.66 9.68 -7.61
C ASP A 31 -9.80 10.59 -8.85
N GLU A 32 -9.34 11.85 -8.79
CA GLU A 32 -9.37 12.79 -9.92
C GLU A 32 -8.14 12.68 -10.84
N LEU A 33 -7.14 11.85 -10.49
CA LEU A 33 -5.92 11.71 -11.29
C LEU A 33 -6.17 11.07 -12.66
N GLY A 34 -7.27 10.35 -12.86
CA GLY A 34 -7.51 9.61 -14.10
C GLY A 34 -6.77 8.27 -14.12
N PRO A 35 -6.93 7.46 -15.19
CA PRO A 35 -6.84 6.02 -15.11
C PRO A 35 -5.43 5.58 -14.70
N ASN A 36 -5.32 5.03 -13.49
CA ASN A 36 -4.13 4.29 -13.12
C ASN A 36 -3.99 3.12 -14.09
N VAL A 37 -2.79 2.91 -14.57
CA VAL A 37 -2.47 1.80 -15.48
C VAL A 37 -1.69 0.77 -14.68
N CYS A 38 -2.14 -0.48 -14.64
CA CYS A 38 -1.28 -1.56 -14.18
C CYS A 38 -0.45 -2.05 -15.38
N LEU A 39 0.85 -1.77 -15.33
CA LEU A 39 1.81 -2.29 -16.28
C LEU A 39 2.32 -3.65 -15.79
N VAL A 40 2.21 -4.66 -16.64
CA VAL A 40 2.68 -6.03 -16.39
C VAL A 40 3.76 -6.35 -17.42
N THR A 41 4.94 -6.74 -16.94
CA THR A 41 6.10 -7.02 -17.78
C THR A 41 6.71 -8.38 -17.45
N ASP A 42 7.53 -8.87 -18.37
CA ASP A 42 8.44 -10.01 -18.16
C ASP A 42 7.77 -11.38 -17.89
N PHE A 43 6.53 -11.56 -18.35
CA PHE A 43 5.83 -12.85 -18.31
C PHE A 43 5.95 -13.62 -19.63
N ARG A 44 5.79 -14.95 -19.59
CA ARG A 44 6.05 -15.84 -20.75
C ARG A 44 4.82 -16.49 -21.36
N LEU A 45 3.72 -16.57 -20.63
CA LEU A 45 2.50 -17.25 -21.08
C LEU A 45 1.33 -16.27 -21.08
N LYS A 46 0.54 -16.31 -22.15
CA LYS A 46 -0.74 -15.60 -22.23
C LYS A 46 -1.86 -16.47 -21.66
N GLY A 47 -3.01 -15.85 -21.40
CA GLY A 47 -4.24 -16.54 -21.00
C GLY A 47 -4.46 -16.55 -19.49
N ASP A 48 -3.53 -15.96 -18.73
CA ASP A 48 -3.76 -15.62 -17.32
C ASP A 48 -4.44 -14.26 -17.21
N ASP A 49 -5.20 -14.08 -16.13
CA ASP A 49 -5.83 -12.81 -15.79
C ASP A 49 -4.92 -11.95 -14.90
N VAL A 50 -4.91 -10.64 -15.18
CA VAL A 50 -4.45 -9.62 -14.24
C VAL A 50 -5.63 -9.24 -13.35
N VAL A 51 -5.45 -9.36 -12.03
CA VAL A 51 -6.45 -8.96 -11.04
C VAL A 51 -6.17 -7.52 -10.62
N LEU A 52 -7.11 -6.62 -10.88
CA LEU A 52 -7.06 -5.22 -10.47
C LEU A 52 -7.89 -5.03 -9.19
N ASN A 53 -7.26 -4.60 -8.12
CA ASN A 53 -7.96 -4.23 -6.89
C ASN A 53 -8.39 -2.77 -6.96
N VAL A 54 -9.69 -2.55 -7.17
CA VAL A 54 -10.34 -1.23 -7.23
C VAL A 54 -11.41 -1.12 -6.13
N ARG A 55 -11.99 0.06 -5.97
CA ARG A 55 -12.93 0.36 -4.87
C ARG A 55 -14.21 -0.49 -4.95
N GLY A 56 -14.67 -0.79 -6.17
CA GLY A 56 -15.83 -1.66 -6.42
C GLY A 56 -15.59 -3.16 -6.18
N GLY A 57 -14.35 -3.58 -5.89
CA GLY A 57 -13.95 -4.97 -5.77
C GLY A 57 -12.92 -5.39 -6.83
N PRO A 58 -12.38 -6.62 -6.75
CA PRO A 58 -11.39 -7.10 -7.70
C PRO A 58 -12.00 -7.30 -9.10
N VAL A 59 -11.32 -6.80 -10.12
CA VAL A 59 -11.69 -6.93 -11.54
C VAL A 59 -10.61 -7.71 -12.27
N ASN A 60 -11.01 -8.75 -13.01
CA ASN A 60 -10.10 -9.54 -13.83
C ASN A 60 -9.99 -8.96 -15.24
N VAL A 61 -8.76 -8.88 -15.75
CA VAL A 61 -8.46 -8.43 -17.12
C VAL A 61 -7.59 -9.48 -17.80
N SER A 62 -8.08 -10.05 -18.91
CA SER A 62 -7.34 -11.05 -19.69
C SER A 62 -6.09 -10.46 -20.36
N THR A 63 -5.01 -11.24 -20.38
CA THR A 63 -3.74 -10.92 -21.06
C THR A 63 -3.67 -11.38 -22.52
N ASP A 64 -4.78 -11.76 -23.15
CA ASP A 64 -4.80 -12.27 -24.53
C ASP A 64 -4.18 -11.28 -25.54
N ASP A 65 -4.44 -9.98 -25.34
CA ASP A 65 -3.93 -8.89 -26.17
C ASP A 65 -2.50 -8.43 -25.81
N ALA A 66 -1.79 -9.19 -24.97
CA ALA A 66 -0.42 -8.85 -24.58
C ALA A 66 0.56 -8.82 -25.77
N VAL A 67 1.48 -7.86 -25.73
CA VAL A 67 2.44 -7.56 -26.79
C VAL A 67 3.75 -8.30 -26.54
N LEU A 68 4.27 -8.99 -27.55
CA LEU A 68 5.54 -9.73 -27.46
C LEU A 68 6.75 -8.80 -27.56
N SER A 69 7.68 -8.93 -26.62
CA SER A 69 8.99 -8.28 -26.57
C SER A 69 10.03 -9.00 -27.42
N LYS A 70 11.10 -8.29 -27.78
CA LYS A 70 12.31 -8.88 -28.37
C LYS A 70 12.95 -9.95 -27.49
N ASN A 71 12.76 -9.87 -26.16
CA ASN A 71 13.31 -10.82 -25.21
C ASN A 71 12.46 -12.10 -25.06
N ASN A 72 11.47 -12.30 -25.93
CA ASN A 72 10.52 -13.41 -25.87
C ASN A 72 9.70 -13.43 -24.55
N THR A 73 9.41 -12.24 -24.02
CA THR A 73 8.51 -11.98 -22.89
C THR A 73 7.37 -11.09 -23.34
N TYR A 74 6.27 -11.07 -22.60
CA TYR A 74 5.11 -10.26 -22.92
C TYR A 74 5.03 -8.99 -22.07
N TYR A 75 4.40 -7.97 -22.63
CA TYR A 75 4.00 -6.73 -21.97
C TYR A 75 2.49 -6.56 -22.08
N PHE A 76 1.86 -6.14 -20.98
CA PHE A 76 0.44 -5.87 -20.94
C PHE A 76 0.16 -4.63 -20.10
N ALA A 77 -0.79 -3.81 -20.54
CA ALA A 77 -1.23 -2.63 -19.83
C ALA A 77 -2.72 -2.78 -19.55
N ALA A 78 -3.07 -2.94 -18.28
CA ALA A 78 -4.45 -3.03 -17.83
C ALA A 78 -4.93 -1.64 -17.38
N PHE A 79 -6.08 -1.24 -17.89
CA PHE A 79 -6.67 0.07 -17.62
C PHE A 79 -7.97 -0.10 -16.83
N SER A 80 -8.22 0.83 -15.91
CA SER A 80 -9.50 0.94 -15.20
C SER A 80 -9.95 2.39 -15.15
N ASN A 81 -11.27 2.60 -15.12
CA ASN A 81 -11.86 3.92 -14.87
C ASN A 81 -11.82 4.29 -13.38
N GLU A 82 -11.52 3.33 -12.50
CA GLU A 82 -11.34 3.53 -11.07
C GLU A 82 -9.87 3.57 -10.69
N THR A 83 -9.56 4.16 -9.53
CA THR A 83 -8.23 4.13 -8.91
C THR A 83 -7.81 2.69 -8.64
N ILE A 84 -6.75 2.24 -9.31
CA ILE A 84 -6.11 0.95 -9.04
C ILE A 84 -5.24 1.11 -7.80
N TYR A 85 -5.55 0.38 -6.72
CA TYR A 85 -4.75 0.34 -5.49
C TYR A 85 -3.61 -0.67 -5.61
N SER A 86 -3.93 -1.84 -6.15
CA SER A 86 -2.93 -2.85 -6.46
C SER A 86 -3.38 -3.67 -7.64
N CYS A 87 -2.42 -4.31 -8.29
CA CYS A 87 -2.70 -5.32 -9.29
C CYS A 87 -1.87 -6.56 -9.02
N GLY A 88 -2.42 -7.73 -9.39
CA GLY A 88 -1.76 -9.01 -9.16
C GLY A 88 -1.84 -9.90 -10.38
N MET A 89 -0.78 -10.67 -10.62
CA MET A 89 -0.76 -11.74 -11.61
C MET A 89 0.17 -12.86 -11.16
N ASN A 90 -0.29 -14.10 -11.26
CA ASN A 90 0.51 -15.30 -10.98
C ASN A 90 1.28 -15.25 -9.63
N GLY A 91 0.64 -14.71 -8.59
CA GLY A 91 1.21 -14.57 -7.24
C GLY A 91 2.13 -13.37 -7.02
N THR A 92 2.45 -12.59 -8.06
CA THR A 92 3.13 -11.29 -7.90
C THR A 92 2.10 -10.18 -7.74
N ILE A 93 2.44 -9.16 -6.95
CA ILE A 93 1.60 -7.99 -6.69
C ILE A 93 2.41 -6.72 -7.00
N GLY A 94 1.81 -5.79 -7.75
CA GLY A 94 2.29 -4.43 -7.94
C GLY A 94 1.35 -3.46 -7.23
N ASN A 95 1.90 -2.55 -6.44
CA ASN A 95 1.13 -1.55 -5.72
C ASN A 95 1.34 -0.17 -6.35
N ASN A 96 0.48 0.77 -6.00
CA ASN A 96 0.73 2.18 -6.27
C ASN A 96 1.70 2.75 -5.21
N GLU A 97 2.98 2.94 -5.54
CA GLU A 97 3.89 3.76 -4.69
C GLU A 97 3.37 5.20 -4.46
N ALA A 98 2.34 5.64 -5.19
CA ALA A 98 1.62 6.87 -4.90
C ALA A 98 0.91 6.87 -3.53
N ASP A 99 0.64 5.71 -2.93
CA ASP A 99 0.18 5.62 -1.53
C ASP A 99 1.29 5.99 -0.53
N ASP A 100 2.58 5.87 -0.91
CA ASP A 100 3.69 6.38 -0.11
C ASP A 100 3.83 7.91 -0.23
N ALA A 101 3.46 8.48 -1.39
CA ALA A 101 3.31 9.93 -1.55
C ALA A 101 2.04 10.48 -0.87
N CYS A 102 1.02 9.63 -0.67
CA CYS A 102 -0.16 9.91 0.16
C CYS A 102 -0.04 9.42 1.61
N GLY A 103 1.16 8.98 2.04
CA GLY A 103 1.49 8.61 3.42
C GLY A 103 1.39 9.76 4.43
N ASN A 104 0.93 10.94 3.99
CA ASN A 104 0.62 12.09 4.82
C ASN A 104 -0.89 12.29 5.08
N ILE A 105 -1.77 11.46 4.49
CA ILE A 105 -3.24 11.53 4.69
C ILE A 105 -3.81 10.20 5.21
N TYR A 106 -3.04 9.45 6.02
CA TYR A 106 -3.59 8.39 6.84
C TYR A 106 -2.99 8.41 8.26
N PRO A 107 -3.71 8.92 9.28
CA PRO A 107 -3.17 9.18 10.60
C PRO A 107 -3.13 7.91 11.49
N GLU A 108 -2.96 6.71 10.93
CA GLU A 108 -2.78 5.51 11.77
C GLU A 108 -1.36 5.40 12.33
N LYS A 109 -0.34 5.94 11.64
CA LYS A 109 1.03 5.98 12.19
C LYS A 109 1.24 7.07 13.26
N ALA A 110 0.34 8.05 13.37
CA ALA A 110 0.36 9.04 14.45
C ALA A 110 -0.09 8.44 15.81
N LYS A 111 -0.90 7.36 15.80
CA LYS A 111 -1.36 6.71 17.03
C LYS A 111 -0.22 6.09 17.84
N LEU A 112 0.81 5.54 17.20
CA LEU A 112 1.93 4.91 17.90
C LEU A 112 2.79 5.95 18.65
N ASN A 113 3.08 7.10 18.01
CA ASN A 113 3.80 8.21 18.65
C ASN A 113 2.99 8.83 19.80
N PHE A 114 1.66 8.93 19.65
CA PHE A 114 0.80 9.43 20.73
C PHE A 114 0.73 8.46 21.91
N TYR A 115 0.70 7.14 21.66
CA TYR A 115 0.75 6.13 22.71
C TYR A 115 2.07 6.16 23.49
N LEU A 116 3.20 6.37 22.82
CA LEU A 116 4.50 6.54 23.47
C LEU A 116 4.53 7.83 24.33
N LEU A 117 3.95 8.92 23.84
CA LEU A 117 3.83 10.16 24.61
C LEU A 117 2.93 9.99 25.85
N LEU A 118 1.78 9.32 25.71
CA LEU A 118 0.87 9.04 26.82
C LEU A 118 1.50 8.12 27.87
N MET A 119 2.15 7.02 27.46
CA MET A 119 2.83 6.09 28.38
C MET A 119 3.93 6.79 29.19
N ASN A 120 4.72 7.64 28.54
CA ASN A 120 5.77 8.40 29.21
C ASN A 120 5.19 9.51 30.11
N GLY A 121 4.14 10.20 29.67
CA GLY A 121 3.44 11.22 30.46
C GLY A 121 2.80 10.64 31.73
N VAL A 122 2.13 9.48 31.63
CA VAL A 122 1.51 8.78 32.76
C VAL A 122 2.56 8.45 33.82
N ARG A 123 3.73 7.90 33.44
CA ARG A 123 4.80 7.61 34.40
C ARG A 123 5.25 8.85 35.17
N VAL A 124 5.46 9.99 34.49
CA VAL A 124 5.89 11.23 35.13
C VAL A 124 4.85 11.76 36.13
N VAL A 125 3.56 11.71 35.78
CA VAL A 125 2.47 12.17 36.66
C VAL A 125 2.36 11.26 37.89
N PHE A 126 2.40 9.93 37.72
CA PHE A 126 2.35 8.99 38.83
C PHE A 126 3.56 9.14 39.77
N THR A 127 4.76 9.31 39.23
CA THR A 127 5.96 9.53 40.06
C THR A 127 5.89 10.84 40.84
N LYS A 128 5.40 11.93 40.24
CA LYS A 128 5.17 13.18 40.98
C LYS A 128 4.10 13.03 42.06
N ALA A 129 2.98 12.37 41.78
CA ALA A 129 1.92 12.16 42.76
C ALA A 129 2.39 11.33 43.96
N LEU A 130 3.19 10.28 43.71
CA LEU A 130 3.81 9.49 44.77
C LEU A 130 4.80 10.32 45.60
N ALA A 131 5.63 11.15 44.97
CA ALA A 131 6.55 12.02 45.68
C ALA A 131 5.84 13.07 46.56
N PHE A 132 4.75 13.68 46.07
CA PHE A 132 3.95 14.59 46.90
C PHE A 132 3.27 13.86 48.06
N SER A 133 2.76 12.66 47.82
CA SER A 133 2.10 11.85 48.85
C SER A 133 3.09 11.41 49.94
N THR A 134 4.30 10.98 49.58
CA THR A 134 5.32 10.60 50.58
C THR A 134 5.82 11.78 51.38
N VAL A 135 6.04 12.94 50.77
CA VAL A 135 6.44 14.16 51.49
C VAL A 135 5.35 14.60 52.47
N LEU A 136 4.07 14.54 52.08
CA LEU A 136 2.96 14.84 52.98
C LEU A 136 2.88 13.85 54.15
N THR A 137 3.04 12.56 53.90
CA THR A 137 3.04 11.53 54.96
C THR A 137 4.20 11.71 55.93
N ILE A 138 5.41 12.03 55.44
CA ILE A 138 6.57 12.29 56.30
C ILE A 138 6.33 13.55 57.15
N ARG A 139 5.78 14.62 56.57
CA ARG A 139 5.45 15.83 57.32
C ARG A 139 4.37 15.60 58.38
N GLY A 140 3.37 14.75 58.10
CA GLY A 140 2.34 14.38 59.07
C GLY A 140 2.78 13.40 60.17
N LEU A 141 3.95 12.77 60.01
CA LEU A 141 4.56 11.89 61.01
C LEU A 141 5.61 12.60 61.90
N LEU A 142 6.13 13.74 61.44
CA LEU A 142 7.13 14.55 62.14
C LEU A 142 6.53 15.70 62.98
N PHE A 143 5.21 15.88 62.93
CA PHE A 143 4.41 16.79 63.77
C PHE A 143 3.35 15.98 64.52
#